data_AF-A0A1I7XFG2-F1
#
_entry.id   AF-A0A1I7XFG2-F1
#
_cell.length_a   1.000
_cell.length_b   1.000
_cell.length_c   1.000
_cell.angle_alpha   90.00
_cell.angle_beta   90.00
_cell.angle_gamma   90.00
#
_symmetry.space_group_name_H-M   'P 1'
#
loop_
_entity.id
_entity.type
_entity.pdbx_description
1 polymer ?
#
loop_
_entity_poly.entity_id
_entity_poly.type
_entity_poly.pdbx_seq_one_letter_code
_entity_poly.pdbx_strand_id
1 'polypeptide(L)'
;MMNFNENGTAIATEYSANFLSYLGIASQIPNLLLNFINIFVPVKSDLTKRICISLMIVGAMIVFTMLFVYVDTWSWMFGFFVLTLLSIVLLNGANGIYQNSIFGLACDFPFKFTNAVIIGNNLCGTFVTIVNIITVLVSNNPANAAFAYFGISLLTLAVCFASFFLLKKQPFYQYYYKKALRERENENEENKSGPEVQDYINAFKQGGPQMLNVYLVFFVTLTVFPGIMVDIRDERPGEKYSFVLPEQFFVSITTFLLFNVFAFIGSMLAGRYQWPSPNRLWMVVYPRLLFIPFFIFCNYRPLSRTFPVLFESTWLYVFAGILMSISSGYLSGLSMMYIPRVVEPSKGRIASMMAAFFLIFGIVSGLTFTIFVAKFIEKAGPLTAVA
;
A
#
# COMPACT_ATOMS: atom_id res chain seq x y z
N MET A 1 27.02 -4.24 4.03
CA MET A 1 27.72 -4.93 2.92
C MET A 1 28.70 -3.94 2.32
N MET A 2 29.98 -4.05 2.61
CA MET A 2 31.01 -3.15 2.07
C MET A 2 32.16 -3.97 1.49
N ASN A 3 32.61 -3.61 0.29
CA ASN A 3 33.89 -4.03 -0.27
C ASN A 3 34.95 -3.06 0.19
N PHE A 4 36.15 -3.52 0.54
CA PHE A 4 37.24 -2.64 0.91
C PHE A 4 38.12 -2.41 -0.33
N ASN A 5 38.36 -1.14 -0.68
CA ASN A 5 39.38 -0.80 -1.69
C ASN A 5 40.79 -1.10 -1.15
N GLU A 6 41.81 -1.04 -2.03
CA GLU A 6 43.24 -1.22 -1.66
C GLU A 6 43.69 -0.29 -0.52
N ASN A 7 42.97 0.82 -0.27
CA ASN A 7 43.23 1.77 0.81
C ASN A 7 42.42 1.49 2.10
N GLY A 8 41.72 0.36 2.21
CA GLY A 8 40.94 -0.01 3.40
C GLY A 8 39.62 0.76 3.59
N THR A 9 39.21 1.56 2.60
CA THR A 9 37.90 2.26 2.62
C THR A 9 36.79 1.31 2.18
N ALA A 10 35.78 1.21 3.04
CA ALA A 10 34.61 0.37 2.86
C ALA A 10 33.61 1.04 1.90
N ILE A 11 33.39 0.44 0.73
CA ILE A 11 32.51 0.91 -0.35
C ILE A 11 31.32 -0.02 -0.46
N ALA A 12 30.11 0.55 -0.45
CA ALA A 12 28.89 -0.21 -0.70
C ALA A 12 28.98 -0.94 -2.04
N THR A 13 28.72 -2.25 -2.06
CA THR A 13 28.65 -3.01 -3.32
C THR A 13 27.50 -2.48 -4.18
N GLU A 14 27.61 -2.57 -5.51
CA GLU A 14 26.56 -2.12 -6.45
C GLU A 14 25.18 -2.69 -6.09
N TYR A 15 25.15 -3.95 -5.63
CA TYR A 15 23.95 -4.62 -5.14
C TYR A 15 23.33 -3.93 -3.93
N SER A 16 24.13 -3.50 -2.96
CA SER A 16 23.65 -2.84 -1.74
C SER A 16 23.21 -1.39 -1.99
N ALA A 17 23.90 -0.67 -2.88
CA ALA A 17 23.56 0.71 -3.24
C ALA A 17 22.21 0.80 -3.97
N ASN A 18 21.91 -0.18 -4.83
CA ASN A 18 20.68 -0.22 -5.61
C ASN A 18 19.60 -1.16 -5.04
N PHE A 19 19.85 -1.82 -3.89
CA PHE A 19 18.95 -2.84 -3.33
C PHE A 19 17.53 -2.34 -3.14
N LEU A 20 17.35 -1.13 -2.61
CA LEU A 20 16.01 -0.55 -2.39
C LEU A 20 15.25 -0.31 -3.70
N SER A 21 15.95 0.10 -4.76
CA SER A 21 15.37 0.25 -6.10
C SER A 21 14.94 -1.09 -6.67
N TYR A 22 15.81 -2.11 -6.59
CA TYR A 22 15.47 -3.47 -7.02
C TYR A 22 14.31 -4.06 -6.21
N LEU A 23 14.32 -3.87 -4.89
CA LEU A 23 13.25 -4.27 -3.97
C LEU A 23 11.91 -3.63 -4.34
N GLY A 24 11.91 -2.33 -4.66
CA GLY A 24 10.73 -1.59 -5.09
C GLY A 24 10.13 -2.17 -6.37
N ILE A 25 10.96 -2.39 -7.39
CA ILE A 25 10.55 -2.98 -8.68
C ILE A 25 10.05 -4.41 -8.48
N ALA A 26 10.81 -5.24 -7.78
CA ALA A 26 10.50 -6.64 -7.48
C ALA A 26 9.24 -6.80 -6.61
N SER A 27 8.85 -5.77 -5.87
CA SER A 27 7.62 -5.79 -5.08
C SER A 27 6.40 -5.31 -5.88
N GLN A 28 6.52 -4.16 -6.54
CA GLN A 28 5.34 -3.49 -7.11
C GLN A 28 4.90 -4.08 -8.46
N ILE A 29 5.84 -4.45 -9.33
CA ILE A 29 5.51 -4.97 -10.66
C ILE A 29 4.78 -6.32 -10.58
N PRO A 30 5.29 -7.34 -9.86
CA PRO A 30 4.60 -8.63 -9.79
C PRO A 30 3.23 -8.53 -9.14
N ASN A 31 3.11 -7.69 -8.10
CA ASN A 31 1.84 -7.42 -7.43
C ASN A 31 0.81 -6.86 -8.43
N LEU A 32 1.16 -5.80 -9.16
CA LEU A 32 0.26 -5.18 -10.14
C LEU A 32 -0.11 -6.14 -11.28
N LEU A 33 0.87 -6.84 -11.84
CA LEU A 33 0.66 -7.78 -12.96
C LEU A 33 -0.22 -8.96 -12.57
N LEU A 34 0.05 -9.62 -11.44
CA LEU A 34 -0.75 -10.75 -11.01
C LEU A 34 -2.13 -10.33 -10.50
N ASN A 35 -2.26 -9.11 -9.95
CA ASN A 35 -3.58 -8.54 -9.65
C ASN A 35 -4.40 -8.34 -10.93
N PHE A 36 -3.79 -7.78 -11.99
CA PHE A 36 -4.42 -7.62 -13.30
C PHE A 36 -4.82 -8.94 -13.94
N ILE A 37 -3.89 -9.90 -14.00
CA ILE A 37 -4.14 -11.25 -14.56
C ILE A 37 -5.27 -11.93 -13.78
N ASN A 38 -5.31 -11.80 -12.45
CA ASN A 38 -6.34 -12.42 -11.61
C ASN A 38 -7.76 -11.94 -11.91
N ILE A 39 -7.94 -10.75 -12.51
CA ILE A 39 -9.25 -10.25 -12.98
C ILE A 39 -9.78 -11.11 -14.13
N PHE A 40 -8.92 -11.46 -15.09
CA PHE A 40 -9.32 -12.15 -16.32
C PHE A 40 -9.22 -13.67 -16.22
N VAL A 41 -8.43 -14.21 -15.29
CA VAL A 41 -8.37 -15.65 -15.07
C VAL A 41 -9.73 -16.12 -14.54
N PRO A 42 -10.47 -16.91 -15.34
CA PRO A 42 -11.89 -17.12 -15.14
C PRO A 42 -12.19 -17.56 -13.72
N VAL A 43 -13.24 -16.97 -13.16
CA VAL A 43 -13.77 -17.13 -11.78
C VAL A 43 -14.20 -18.58 -11.47
N LYS A 44 -13.81 -19.57 -12.29
CA LYS A 44 -14.04 -21.02 -12.07
C LYS A 44 -13.35 -21.53 -10.81
N SER A 45 -12.24 -20.93 -10.41
CA SER A 45 -11.61 -21.22 -9.12
C SER A 45 -12.23 -20.37 -8.02
N ASP A 46 -12.86 -21.04 -7.04
CA ASP A 46 -13.37 -20.47 -5.79
C ASP A 46 -12.36 -19.46 -5.21
N LEU A 47 -12.75 -18.19 -5.09
CA LEU A 47 -11.93 -17.08 -4.56
C LEU A 47 -11.28 -17.47 -3.23
N THR A 48 -12.02 -18.23 -2.44
CA THR A 48 -11.62 -18.76 -1.16
C THR A 48 -10.38 -19.66 -1.26
N LYS A 49 -10.30 -20.51 -2.31
CA LYS A 49 -9.13 -21.36 -2.57
C LYS A 49 -7.94 -20.51 -2.98
N ARG A 50 -8.15 -19.48 -3.82
CA ARG A 50 -7.11 -18.53 -4.22
C ARG A 50 -6.50 -17.83 -3.00
N ILE A 51 -7.35 -17.36 -2.08
CA ILE A 51 -6.93 -16.73 -0.81
C ILE A 51 -6.06 -17.69 0.02
N CYS A 52 -6.51 -18.94 0.22
CA CYS A 52 -5.75 -19.94 0.99
C CYS A 52 -4.38 -20.22 0.36
N ILE A 53 -4.33 -20.44 -0.96
CA ILE A 53 -3.08 -20.72 -1.68
C ILE A 53 -2.13 -19.52 -1.59
N SER A 54 -2.61 -18.30 -1.79
CA SER A 54 -1.80 -17.09 -1.65
C SER A 54 -1.21 -16.96 -0.24
N LEU A 55 -2.00 -17.19 0.82
CA LEU A 55 -1.51 -17.13 2.20
C LEU A 55 -0.44 -18.20 2.47
N MET A 56 -0.60 -19.41 1.92
CA MET A 56 0.42 -20.47 2.04
C MET A 56 1.73 -20.10 1.35
N ILE A 57 1.66 -19.51 0.14
CA ILE A 57 2.85 -19.04 -0.59
C ILE A 57 3.54 -17.93 0.19
N VAL A 58 2.80 -16.93 0.69
CA VAL A 58 3.36 -15.84 1.51
C VAL A 58 4.04 -16.41 2.76
N GLY A 59 3.41 -17.37 3.46
CA GLY A 59 3.99 -18.01 4.63
C GLY A 59 5.26 -18.79 4.33
N ALA A 60 5.27 -19.55 3.24
CA ALA A 60 6.46 -20.26 2.79
C ALA A 60 7.62 -19.31 2.47
N MET A 61 7.35 -18.18 1.81
CA MET A 61 8.38 -17.18 1.50
C MET A 61 8.91 -16.48 2.76
N ILE A 62 8.06 -16.19 3.76
CA ILE A 62 8.52 -15.63 5.04
C ILE A 62 9.43 -16.62 5.78
N VAL A 63 9.03 -17.90 5.88
CA VAL A 63 9.87 -18.94 6.49
C VAL A 63 11.19 -19.07 5.74
N PHE A 64 11.13 -19.07 4.41
CA PHE A 64 12.31 -19.10 3.56
C PHE A 64 13.26 -17.94 3.88
N THR A 65 12.80 -16.69 3.89
CA THR A 65 13.65 -15.53 4.25
C THR A 65 14.19 -15.63 5.68
N MET A 66 13.39 -16.12 6.61
CA MET A 66 13.77 -16.29 8.02
C MET A 66 14.93 -17.30 8.20
N LEU A 67 14.95 -18.39 7.42
CA LEU A 67 16.02 -19.40 7.48
C LEU A 67 17.40 -18.81 7.11
N PHE A 68 17.44 -17.82 6.23
CA PHE A 68 18.69 -17.20 5.79
C PHE A 68 19.20 -16.09 6.71
N VAL A 69 18.48 -15.73 7.79
CA VAL A 69 18.88 -14.63 8.70
C VAL A 69 20.22 -14.90 9.39
N TYR A 70 20.48 -16.16 9.77
CA TYR A 70 21.71 -16.56 10.47
C TYR A 70 22.69 -17.37 9.59
N VAL A 71 22.39 -17.52 8.30
CA VAL A 71 23.26 -18.24 7.37
C VAL A 71 24.29 -17.27 6.81
N ASP A 72 25.57 -17.62 6.94
CA ASP A 72 26.64 -16.88 6.29
C ASP A 72 26.55 -17.05 4.76
N THR A 73 26.32 -15.94 4.06
CA THR A 73 26.13 -15.89 2.60
C THR A 73 27.28 -15.17 1.87
N TRP A 74 28.39 -14.89 2.56
CA TRP A 74 29.51 -14.12 2.00
C TRP A 74 30.13 -14.77 0.75
N SER A 75 30.21 -16.10 0.70
CA SER A 75 30.84 -16.84 -0.41
C SER A 75 30.04 -16.84 -1.72
N TRP A 76 28.73 -16.57 -1.67
CA TRP A 76 27.81 -16.69 -2.82
C TRP A 76 26.81 -15.52 -2.87
N MET A 77 27.29 -14.33 -2.52
CA MET A 77 26.51 -13.10 -2.39
C MET A 77 25.59 -12.79 -3.58
N PHE A 78 26.06 -12.99 -4.82
CA PHE A 78 25.23 -12.81 -6.02
C PHE A 78 24.05 -13.79 -6.06
N GLY A 79 24.31 -15.06 -5.72
CA GLY A 79 23.27 -16.08 -5.64
C GLY A 79 22.23 -15.74 -4.57
N PHE A 80 22.67 -15.33 -3.38
CA PHE A 80 21.78 -14.89 -2.31
C PHE A 80 20.93 -13.67 -2.70
N PHE A 81 21.52 -12.69 -3.38
CA PHE A 81 20.82 -11.50 -3.86
C PHE A 81 19.69 -11.88 -4.85
N VAL A 82 20.00 -12.67 -5.87
CA VAL A 82 19.00 -13.13 -6.86
C VAL A 82 17.91 -13.95 -6.19
N LEU A 83 18.28 -14.86 -5.30
CA LEU A 83 17.36 -15.71 -4.56
C LEU A 83 16.40 -14.89 -3.68
N THR A 84 16.93 -13.86 -3.00
CA THR A 84 16.14 -12.93 -2.20
C THR A 84 15.14 -12.17 -3.07
N LEU A 85 15.59 -11.60 -4.20
CA LEU A 85 14.68 -10.91 -5.13
C LEU A 85 13.60 -11.84 -5.70
N LEU A 86 13.93 -13.08 -6.05
CA LEU A 86 12.93 -14.05 -6.51
C LEU A 86 11.88 -14.35 -5.44
N SER A 87 12.29 -14.51 -4.18
CA SER A 87 11.34 -14.70 -3.07
C SER A 87 10.41 -13.49 -2.87
N ILE A 88 10.94 -12.27 -3.03
CA ILE A 88 10.16 -11.03 -2.97
C ILE A 88 9.14 -10.96 -4.12
N VAL A 89 9.54 -11.34 -5.33
CA VAL A 89 8.66 -11.39 -6.51
C VAL A 89 7.50 -12.35 -6.27
N LEU A 90 7.79 -13.56 -5.78
CA LEU A 90 6.77 -14.57 -5.48
C LEU A 90 5.84 -14.12 -4.36
N LEU A 91 6.39 -13.55 -3.28
CA LEU A 91 5.63 -13.03 -2.15
C LEU A 91 4.66 -11.93 -2.60
N ASN A 92 5.13 -10.94 -3.35
CA ASN A 92 4.31 -9.83 -3.82
C ASN A 92 3.30 -10.24 -4.90
N GLY A 93 3.68 -11.20 -5.74
CA GLY A 93 2.76 -11.82 -6.70
C GLY A 93 1.58 -12.52 -6.00
N ALA A 94 1.88 -13.34 -4.99
CA ALA A 94 0.86 -14.00 -4.18
C ALA A 94 -0.02 -12.99 -3.42
N ASN A 95 0.59 -11.91 -2.92
CA ASN A 95 -0.13 -10.80 -2.28
C ASN A 95 -1.09 -10.09 -3.25
N GLY A 96 -0.71 -9.89 -4.51
CA GLY A 96 -1.60 -9.31 -5.52
C GLY A 96 -2.84 -10.15 -5.79
N ILE A 97 -2.69 -11.48 -5.87
CA ILE A 97 -3.80 -12.43 -5.99
C ILE A 97 -4.67 -12.41 -4.73
N TYR A 98 -4.05 -12.39 -3.53
CA TYR A 98 -4.76 -12.34 -2.25
C TYR A 98 -5.62 -11.09 -2.13
N GLN A 99 -5.02 -9.91 -2.35
CA GLN A 99 -5.69 -8.62 -2.21
C GLN A 99 -6.87 -8.51 -3.18
N ASN A 100 -6.67 -8.88 -4.45
CA ASN A 100 -7.73 -8.91 -5.46
C ASN A 100 -8.89 -9.82 -5.05
N SER A 101 -8.57 -11.05 -4.60
CA SER A 101 -9.56 -12.06 -4.24
C SER A 101 -10.32 -11.71 -2.96
N ILE A 102 -9.68 -11.07 -1.98
CA ILE A 102 -10.33 -10.60 -0.74
C ILE A 102 -11.34 -9.51 -1.04
N PHE A 103 -11.02 -8.53 -1.90
CA PHE A 103 -12.01 -7.51 -2.29
C PHE A 103 -13.17 -8.10 -3.09
N GLY A 104 -12.90 -9.08 -3.96
CA GLY A 104 -13.92 -9.83 -4.69
C GLY A 104 -14.79 -10.75 -3.80
N LEU A 105 -14.29 -11.18 -2.64
CA LEU A 105 -15.07 -11.92 -1.64
C LEU A 105 -15.87 -10.95 -0.76
N ALA A 106 -15.25 -9.83 -0.35
CA ALA A 106 -15.86 -8.85 0.55
C ALA A 106 -17.11 -8.18 -0.04
N CYS A 107 -17.23 -8.10 -1.38
CA CYS A 107 -18.42 -7.54 -2.03
C CYS A 107 -19.68 -8.40 -1.87
N ASP A 108 -19.54 -9.68 -1.57
CA ASP A 108 -20.68 -10.59 -1.33
C ASP A 108 -21.36 -10.28 0.02
N PHE A 109 -20.70 -9.48 0.85
CA PHE A 109 -21.16 -9.06 2.16
C PHE A 109 -21.64 -7.60 2.13
N PRO A 110 -22.38 -7.16 3.16
CA PRO A 110 -22.72 -5.75 3.29
C PRO A 110 -21.48 -4.86 3.17
N PHE A 111 -21.59 -3.75 2.45
CA PHE A 111 -20.52 -2.77 2.18
C PHE A 111 -19.56 -2.43 3.33
N LYS A 112 -20.01 -2.47 4.59
CA LYS A 112 -19.15 -2.26 5.76
C LYS A 112 -17.98 -3.25 5.80
N PHE A 113 -18.14 -4.46 5.26
CA PHE A 113 -17.10 -5.48 5.21
C PHE A 113 -16.03 -5.18 4.15
N THR A 114 -16.38 -4.56 3.03
CA THR A 114 -15.37 -4.04 2.08
C THR A 114 -14.51 -2.97 2.73
N ASN A 115 -15.11 -2.09 3.53
CA ASN A 115 -14.35 -1.12 4.33
C ASN A 115 -13.53 -1.76 5.44
N ALA A 116 -14.01 -2.85 6.05
CA ALA A 116 -13.26 -3.57 7.08
C ALA A 116 -11.90 -4.06 6.57
N VAL A 117 -11.81 -4.44 5.29
CA VAL A 117 -10.53 -4.77 4.64
C VAL A 117 -9.60 -3.55 4.60
N ILE A 118 -10.11 -2.36 4.25
CA ILE A 118 -9.33 -1.10 4.22
C ILE A 118 -8.91 -0.67 5.64
N ILE A 119 -9.82 -0.80 6.62
CA ILE A 119 -9.50 -0.57 8.04
C ILE A 119 -8.35 -1.47 8.47
N GLY A 120 -8.40 -2.76 8.12
CA GLY A 120 -7.33 -3.71 8.42
C GLY A 120 -5.99 -3.32 7.79
N ASN A 121 -6.00 -2.85 6.54
CA ASN A 121 -4.78 -2.38 5.86
C ASN A 121 -4.14 -1.17 6.55
N ASN A 122 -4.95 -0.18 6.94
CA ASN A 122 -4.45 1.02 7.63
C ASN A 122 -4.05 0.75 9.09
N LEU A 123 -4.75 -0.19 9.76
CA LEU A 123 -4.36 -0.68 11.09
C LEU A 123 -3.01 -1.40 11.03
N CYS A 124 -2.76 -2.21 10.00
CA CYS A 124 -1.49 -2.91 9.80
C CYS A 124 -0.32 -1.92 9.73
N GLY A 125 -0.46 -0.82 8.98
CA GLY A 125 0.58 0.22 8.91
C GLY A 125 0.88 0.87 10.27
N THR A 126 -0.15 1.08 11.10
CA THR A 126 0.02 1.59 12.48
C THR A 126 0.75 0.56 13.34
N PHE A 127 0.33 -0.70 13.27
CA PHE A 127 0.96 -1.80 14.00
C PHE A 127 2.43 -1.97 13.64
N VAL A 128 2.78 -1.99 12.34
CA VAL A 128 4.16 -2.11 11.86
C VAL A 128 5.02 -0.93 12.32
N THR A 129 4.47 0.29 12.31
CA THR A 129 5.20 1.49 12.78
C THR A 129 5.53 1.39 14.28
N ILE A 130 4.57 0.95 15.10
CA ILE A 130 4.77 0.74 16.54
C ILE A 130 5.80 -0.36 16.80
N VAL A 131 5.67 -1.51 16.12
CA VAL A 131 6.63 -2.61 16.21
C VAL A 131 8.03 -2.14 15.82
N ASN A 132 8.15 -1.26 14.82
CA ASN A 132 9.43 -0.72 14.41
C ASN A 132 10.09 0.17 15.46
N ILE A 133 9.34 1.08 16.04
CA ILE A 133 9.84 1.92 17.13
C ILE A 133 10.31 1.05 18.30
N ILE A 134 9.50 0.07 18.71
CA ILE A 134 9.85 -0.86 19.80
C ILE A 134 11.12 -1.66 19.45
N THR A 135 11.21 -2.19 18.23
CA THR A 135 12.35 -3.01 17.81
C THR A 135 13.65 -2.23 17.80
N VAL A 136 13.64 -0.97 17.34
CA VAL A 136 14.80 -0.08 17.37
C VAL A 136 15.23 0.25 18.80
N LEU A 137 14.27 0.38 19.74
CA LEU A 137 14.57 0.67 21.14
C LEU A 137 15.13 -0.54 21.91
N VAL A 138 14.71 -1.76 21.53
CA VAL A 138 15.04 -3.00 22.27
C VAL A 138 16.23 -3.74 21.66
N SER A 139 16.42 -3.69 20.33
CA SER A 139 17.41 -4.53 19.65
C SER A 139 18.69 -3.76 19.30
N ASN A 140 19.79 -4.18 19.91
CA ASN A 140 21.14 -3.70 19.57
C ASN A 140 21.78 -4.45 18.38
N ASN A 141 21.15 -5.53 17.89
CA ASN A 141 21.66 -6.34 16.79
C ASN A 141 20.65 -6.41 15.62
N PRO A 142 21.02 -5.97 14.41
CA PRO A 142 20.15 -6.02 13.22
C PRO A 142 19.62 -7.43 12.88
N ALA A 143 20.41 -8.48 13.11
CA ALA A 143 19.99 -9.85 12.82
C ALA A 143 18.87 -10.31 13.77
N ASN A 144 19.00 -10.02 15.06
CA ASN A 144 17.98 -10.33 16.07
C ASN A 144 16.70 -9.52 15.82
N ALA A 145 16.85 -8.26 15.41
CA ALA A 145 15.71 -7.43 15.00
C ALA A 145 14.98 -8.06 13.79
N ALA A 146 15.71 -8.38 12.72
CA ALA A 146 15.15 -9.00 11.53
C ALA A 146 14.44 -10.33 11.83
N PHE A 147 15.05 -11.17 12.65
CA PHE A 147 14.44 -12.42 13.11
C PHE A 147 13.13 -12.19 13.86
N ALA A 148 13.09 -11.23 14.79
CA ALA A 148 11.89 -10.86 15.52
C ALA A 148 10.78 -10.36 14.57
N TYR A 149 11.12 -9.53 13.58
CA TYR A 149 10.16 -9.06 12.57
C TYR A 149 9.55 -10.18 11.75
N PHE A 150 10.37 -11.10 11.24
CA PHE A 150 9.87 -12.25 10.49
C PHE A 150 9.02 -13.17 11.38
N GLY A 151 9.40 -13.36 12.64
CA GLY A 151 8.61 -14.10 13.63
C GLY A 151 7.23 -13.50 13.90
N ILE A 152 7.17 -12.18 14.15
CA ILE A 152 5.91 -11.45 14.34
C ILE A 152 5.03 -11.54 13.08
N SER A 153 5.65 -11.42 11.90
CA SER A 153 4.95 -11.51 10.62
C SER A 153 4.35 -12.91 10.40
N LEU A 154 5.10 -13.97 10.72
CA LEU A 154 4.65 -15.35 10.62
C LEU A 154 3.51 -15.65 11.60
N LEU A 155 3.60 -15.17 12.84
CA LEU A 155 2.54 -15.29 13.84
C LEU A 155 1.25 -14.59 13.35
N THR A 156 1.39 -13.37 12.84
CA THR A 156 0.26 -12.59 12.31
C THR A 156 -0.38 -13.31 11.12
N LEU A 157 0.41 -13.88 10.23
CA LEU A 157 -0.08 -14.67 9.10
C LEU A 157 -0.80 -15.94 9.56
N ALA A 158 -0.27 -16.65 10.56
CA ALA A 158 -0.91 -17.83 11.12
C ALA A 158 -2.28 -17.49 11.75
N VAL A 159 -2.36 -16.37 12.48
CA VAL A 159 -3.63 -15.85 13.01
C VAL A 159 -4.61 -15.49 11.88
N CYS A 160 -4.13 -14.85 10.81
CA CYS A 160 -4.94 -14.54 9.63
C CYS A 160 -5.49 -15.82 8.97
N PHE A 161 -4.64 -16.84 8.79
CA PHE A 161 -5.03 -18.11 8.20
C PHE A 161 -6.08 -18.82 9.06
N ALA A 162 -5.85 -18.94 10.37
CA ALA A 162 -6.81 -19.52 11.31
C ALA A 162 -8.14 -18.76 11.33
N SER A 163 -8.10 -17.42 11.34
CA SER A 163 -9.28 -16.56 11.30
C SER A 163 -10.11 -16.79 10.04
N PHE A 164 -9.48 -17.05 8.90
CA PHE A 164 -10.18 -17.35 7.66
C PHE A 164 -10.92 -18.71 7.70
N PHE A 165 -10.37 -19.73 8.36
CA PHE A 165 -11.10 -20.99 8.59
C PHE A 165 -12.26 -20.82 9.55
N LEU A 166 -12.08 -20.02 10.62
CA LEU A 166 -13.15 -19.71 11.55
C LEU A 166 -14.28 -18.93 10.86
N LEU A 167 -13.95 -17.98 9.99
CA LEU A 167 -14.91 -17.20 9.22
C LEU A 167 -15.86 -18.09 8.42
N LYS A 168 -15.35 -19.11 7.72
CA LYS A 168 -16.17 -20.06 6.93
C LYS A 168 -17.19 -20.84 7.75
N LYS A 169 -16.89 -21.07 9.03
CA LYS A 169 -17.78 -21.79 9.96
C LYS A 169 -18.90 -20.90 10.51
N GLN A 170 -18.80 -19.57 10.36
CA GLN A 170 -19.80 -18.66 10.89
C GLN A 170 -21.13 -18.75 10.11
N PRO A 171 -22.29 -18.83 10.80
CA PRO A 171 -23.60 -18.86 10.14
C PRO A 171 -23.84 -17.64 9.24
N PHE A 172 -23.39 -16.46 9.69
CA PHE A 172 -23.47 -15.22 8.93
C PHE A 172 -22.72 -15.30 7.60
N TYR A 173 -21.50 -15.86 7.63
CA TYR A 173 -20.70 -16.06 6.42
C TYR A 173 -21.42 -16.99 5.45
N GLN A 174 -21.91 -18.13 5.93
CA GLN A 174 -22.58 -19.12 5.10
C GLN A 174 -23.86 -18.58 4.48
N TYR A 175 -24.61 -17.73 5.18
CA TYR A 175 -25.81 -17.09 4.64
C TYR A 175 -25.50 -16.21 3.41
N TYR A 176 -24.61 -15.22 3.56
CA TYR A 176 -24.27 -14.31 2.47
C TYR A 176 -23.53 -15.02 1.33
N TYR A 177 -22.62 -15.94 1.66
CA TYR A 177 -21.91 -16.73 0.65
C TYR A 177 -22.86 -17.59 -0.18
N LYS A 178 -23.82 -18.31 0.44
CA LYS A 178 -24.81 -19.11 -0.29
C LYS A 178 -25.77 -18.23 -1.09
N LYS A 179 -26.17 -17.07 -0.55
CA LYS A 179 -27.00 -16.11 -1.29
C LYS A 179 -26.30 -15.63 -2.56
N ALA A 180 -25.06 -15.19 -2.45
CA ALA A 180 -24.26 -14.73 -3.58
C ALA A 180 -23.87 -15.88 -4.55
N LEU A 181 -23.86 -17.12 -4.10
CA LEU A 181 -23.68 -18.28 -4.98
C LEU A 181 -24.95 -18.55 -5.80
N ARG A 182 -26.12 -18.55 -5.17
CA ARG A 182 -27.42 -18.75 -5.85
C ARG A 182 -27.70 -17.68 -6.90
N GLU A 183 -27.43 -16.42 -6.57
CA GLU A 183 -27.59 -15.31 -7.52
C GLU A 183 -26.75 -15.53 -8.79
N ARG A 184 -25.55 -16.11 -8.65
CA ARG A 184 -24.66 -16.42 -9.78
C ARG A 184 -25.02 -17.69 -10.53
N GLU A 185 -25.52 -18.71 -9.83
CA GLU A 185 -25.98 -19.94 -10.45
C GLU A 185 -27.17 -19.65 -11.37
N ASN A 186 -28.15 -18.88 -10.87
CA ASN A 186 -29.29 -18.43 -11.68
C ASN A 186 -28.83 -17.64 -12.93
N GLU A 187 -27.84 -16.77 -12.80
CA GLU A 187 -27.29 -16.01 -13.94
C GLU A 187 -26.50 -16.88 -14.93
N ASN A 188 -25.74 -17.88 -14.46
CA ASN A 188 -25.01 -18.80 -15.34
C ASN A 188 -25.94 -19.78 -16.08
N GLU A 189 -27.12 -20.07 -15.52
CA GLU A 189 -28.16 -20.83 -16.22
C GLU A 189 -28.79 -20.01 -17.36
N GLU A 190 -28.93 -18.69 -17.18
CA GLU A 190 -29.35 -17.76 -18.23
C GLU A 190 -28.24 -17.49 -19.26
N ASN A 191 -26.97 -17.37 -18.82
CA ASN A 191 -25.78 -17.13 -19.65
C ASN A 191 -24.83 -18.34 -19.67
N LYS A 192 -25.00 -19.22 -20.67
CA LYS A 192 -24.19 -20.45 -20.86
C LYS A 192 -22.70 -20.21 -21.13
N SER A 193 -22.28 -18.98 -21.41
CA SER A 193 -20.92 -18.60 -21.82
C SER A 193 -20.04 -18.01 -20.71
N GLY A 194 -20.41 -18.08 -19.42
CA GLY A 194 -19.59 -17.45 -18.36
C GLY A 194 -19.43 -15.93 -18.55
N PRO A 195 -18.52 -15.25 -17.83
CA PRO A 195 -18.40 -13.79 -17.95
C PRO A 195 -17.79 -13.41 -19.31
N GLU A 196 -18.56 -12.68 -20.11
CA GLU A 196 -18.13 -12.21 -21.43
C GLU A 196 -17.27 -10.94 -21.30
N VAL A 197 -16.46 -10.64 -22.31
CA VAL A 197 -15.66 -9.39 -22.36
C VAL A 197 -16.56 -8.16 -22.14
N GLN A 198 -17.81 -8.23 -22.60
CA GLN A 198 -18.80 -7.18 -22.42
C GLN A 198 -19.13 -6.90 -20.94
N ASP A 199 -19.09 -7.91 -20.07
CA ASP A 199 -19.34 -7.73 -18.63
C ASP A 199 -18.26 -6.91 -17.96
N TYR A 200 -16.99 -7.14 -18.33
CA TYR A 200 -15.87 -6.35 -17.84
C TYR A 200 -15.96 -4.89 -18.33
N ILE A 201 -16.32 -4.69 -19.60
CA ILE A 201 -16.51 -3.34 -20.15
C ILE A 201 -17.65 -2.62 -19.45
N ASN A 202 -18.78 -3.30 -19.20
CA ASN A 202 -19.93 -2.73 -18.52
C ASN A 202 -19.61 -2.40 -17.06
N ALA A 203 -18.92 -3.30 -16.34
CA ALA A 203 -18.45 -3.06 -14.98
C ALA A 203 -17.52 -1.85 -14.91
N PHE A 204 -16.62 -1.70 -15.90
CA PHE A 204 -15.75 -0.53 -16.01
C PHE A 204 -16.51 0.75 -16.32
N LYS A 205 -17.48 0.72 -17.25
CA LYS A 205 -18.27 1.91 -17.59
C LYS A 205 -19.10 2.41 -16.42
N GLN A 206 -19.71 1.51 -15.64
CA GLN A 206 -20.55 1.84 -14.50
C GLN A 206 -19.71 2.21 -13.26
N GLY A 207 -18.68 1.41 -12.94
CA GLY A 207 -17.83 1.59 -11.76
C GLY A 207 -16.64 2.53 -11.96
N GLY A 208 -16.32 2.86 -13.21
CA GLY A 208 -15.12 3.62 -13.61
C GLY A 208 -14.89 4.93 -12.86
N PRO A 209 -15.91 5.78 -12.65
CA PRO A 209 -15.73 7.00 -11.85
C PRO A 209 -15.23 6.74 -10.42
N GLN A 210 -15.70 5.66 -9.78
CA GLN A 210 -15.26 5.29 -8.43
C GLN A 210 -13.91 4.57 -8.44
N MET A 211 -13.60 3.80 -9.49
CA MET A 211 -12.27 3.23 -9.73
C MET A 211 -11.21 4.34 -9.91
N LEU A 212 -11.56 5.41 -10.62
CA LEU A 212 -10.71 6.59 -10.77
C LEU A 212 -10.53 7.33 -9.44
N ASN A 213 -11.60 7.44 -8.63
CA ASN A 213 -11.51 8.03 -7.30
C ASN A 213 -10.52 7.27 -6.40
N VAL A 214 -10.63 5.94 -6.30
CA VAL A 214 -9.69 5.16 -5.49
C VAL A 214 -8.26 5.24 -6.05
N TYR A 215 -8.10 5.20 -7.37
CA TYR A 215 -6.80 5.41 -8.02
C TYR A 215 -6.18 6.75 -7.61
N LEU A 216 -6.92 7.86 -7.73
CA LEU A 216 -6.42 9.20 -7.40
C LEU A 216 -6.10 9.36 -5.91
N VAL A 217 -6.91 8.77 -5.03
CA VAL A 217 -6.64 8.74 -3.58
C VAL A 217 -5.27 8.14 -3.31
N PHE A 218 -4.99 6.94 -3.86
CA PHE A 218 -3.70 6.28 -3.63
C PHE A 218 -2.56 6.92 -4.42
N PHE A 219 -2.79 7.40 -5.64
CA PHE A 219 -1.81 8.15 -6.43
C PHE A 219 -1.26 9.35 -5.65
N VAL A 220 -2.14 10.27 -5.21
CA VAL A 220 -1.74 11.43 -4.42
C VAL A 220 -1.05 11.01 -3.14
N THR A 221 -1.64 10.03 -2.44
CA THR A 221 -1.12 9.58 -1.15
C THR A 221 0.29 9.05 -1.28
N LEU A 222 0.56 8.19 -2.26
CA LEU A 222 1.86 7.52 -2.42
C LEU A 222 2.87 8.37 -3.17
N THR A 223 2.43 9.42 -3.89
CA THR A 223 3.34 10.48 -4.34
C THR A 223 3.96 11.22 -3.16
N VAL A 224 3.16 11.53 -2.14
CA VAL A 224 3.58 12.35 -0.99
C VAL A 224 4.15 11.50 0.15
N PHE A 225 3.40 10.51 0.62
CA PHE A 225 3.75 9.64 1.75
C PHE A 225 4.30 8.28 1.28
N PRO A 226 5.43 7.80 1.83
CA PRO A 226 6.36 8.52 2.69
C PRO A 226 7.34 9.39 1.91
N GLY A 227 7.50 9.19 0.60
CA GLY A 227 8.67 9.61 -0.16
C GLY A 227 9.01 11.10 -0.15
N ILE A 228 8.02 12.00 -0.18
CA ILE A 228 8.26 13.45 -0.04
C ILE A 228 8.40 13.81 1.45
N MET A 229 7.51 13.30 2.29
CA MET A 229 7.43 13.67 3.70
C MET A 229 8.67 13.30 4.52
N VAL A 230 9.41 12.24 4.17
CA VAL A 230 10.64 11.84 4.89
C VAL A 230 11.80 12.81 4.72
N ASP A 231 11.82 13.59 3.65
CA ASP A 231 12.88 14.57 3.37
C ASP A 231 12.43 16.02 3.68
N ILE A 232 11.28 16.19 4.33
CA ILE A 232 10.87 17.49 4.89
C ILE A 232 11.60 17.70 6.23
N ARG A 233 12.18 18.90 6.38
CA ARG A 233 12.95 19.30 7.57
C ARG A 233 12.29 20.47 8.28
N ASP A 234 12.50 20.57 9.59
CA ASP A 234 12.09 21.75 10.36
C ASP A 234 13.05 22.91 10.08
N GLU A 235 14.34 22.60 10.14
CA GLU A 235 15.45 23.53 9.98
C GLU A 235 15.72 23.88 8.51
N ARG A 236 16.01 25.16 8.27
CA ARG A 236 16.52 25.65 6.98
C ARG A 236 18.05 25.63 6.96
N PRO A 237 18.68 25.76 5.77
CA PRO A 237 20.13 25.86 5.68
C PRO A 237 20.66 27.00 6.55
N GLY A 238 21.47 26.67 7.56
CA GLY A 238 22.05 27.62 8.52
C GLY A 238 21.23 27.86 9.79
N GLU A 239 20.02 27.31 9.91
CA GLU A 239 19.20 27.38 11.12
C GLU A 239 19.41 26.15 12.01
N LYS A 240 19.16 26.31 13.32
CA LYS A 240 19.14 25.18 14.25
C LYS A 240 17.74 24.60 14.32
N TYR A 241 17.66 23.28 14.39
CA TYR A 241 16.42 22.55 14.67
C TYR A 241 15.76 23.09 15.95
N SER A 242 14.47 23.41 15.88
CA SER A 242 13.76 24.09 16.98
C SER A 242 12.37 23.51 17.28
N PHE A 243 11.95 22.46 16.56
CA PHE A 243 10.67 21.83 16.76
C PHE A 243 10.56 21.11 18.12
N VAL A 244 9.32 20.97 18.60
CA VAL A 244 9.00 20.42 19.94
C VAL A 244 9.39 18.95 20.12
N LEU A 245 9.51 18.19 19.03
CA LEU A 245 9.94 16.79 19.06
C LEU A 245 11.46 16.71 18.94
N PRO A 246 12.15 15.73 19.53
CA PRO A 246 13.56 15.50 19.21
C PRO A 246 13.75 15.15 17.72
N GLU A 247 14.82 15.68 17.10
CA GLU A 247 15.11 15.51 15.66
C GLU A 247 15.07 14.04 15.21
N GLN A 248 15.65 13.14 15.99
CA GLN A 248 15.67 11.68 15.71
C GLN A 248 14.27 11.04 15.59
N PHE A 249 13.24 11.65 16.19
CA PHE A 249 11.86 11.16 16.16
C PHE A 249 10.97 11.97 15.21
N PHE A 250 11.47 13.08 14.66
CA PHE A 250 10.67 13.99 13.84
C PHE A 250 9.99 13.23 12.69
N VAL A 251 10.74 12.52 11.86
CA VAL A 251 10.20 11.77 10.70
C VAL A 251 9.32 10.61 11.16
N SER A 252 9.77 9.84 12.15
CA SER A 252 9.01 8.69 12.68
C SER A 252 7.63 9.09 13.20
N ILE A 253 7.52 10.25 13.85
CA ILE A 253 6.26 10.73 14.43
C ILE A 253 5.44 11.50 13.39
N THR A 254 6.01 12.52 12.75
CA THR A 254 5.25 13.44 11.87
C THR A 254 4.93 12.84 10.50
N THR A 255 5.68 11.84 10.05
CA THR A 255 5.45 11.15 8.78
C THR A 255 4.76 9.81 9.01
N PHE A 256 5.45 8.85 9.65
CA PHE A 256 4.96 7.48 9.72
C PHE A 256 3.83 7.28 10.72
N LEU A 257 4.02 7.66 11.98
CA LEU A 257 2.99 7.45 13.01
C LEU A 257 1.74 8.28 12.72
N LEU A 258 1.92 9.56 12.41
CA LEU A 258 0.85 10.48 12.04
C LEU A 258 0.05 9.91 10.86
N PHE A 259 0.72 9.54 9.76
CA PHE A 259 -0.01 9.06 8.60
C PHE A 259 -0.83 7.80 8.90
N ASN A 260 -0.20 6.80 9.52
CA ASN A 260 -0.85 5.52 9.76
C ASN A 260 -2.03 5.64 10.74
N VAL A 261 -1.88 6.38 11.84
CA VAL A 261 -2.95 6.57 12.83
C VAL A 261 -4.12 7.33 12.23
N PHE A 262 -3.87 8.44 11.54
CA PHE A 262 -4.95 9.27 11.00
C PHE A 262 -5.62 8.63 9.77
N ALA A 263 -4.91 7.86 8.96
CA ALA A 263 -5.52 7.03 7.91
C ALA A 263 -6.40 5.93 8.51
N PHE A 264 -5.98 5.29 9.59
CA PHE A 264 -6.82 4.33 10.30
C PHE A 264 -8.11 4.99 10.83
N ILE A 265 -8.00 6.14 11.51
CA ILE A 265 -9.16 6.92 11.97
C ILE A 265 -10.07 7.29 10.81
N GLY A 266 -9.52 7.77 9.69
CA GLY A 266 -10.27 8.09 8.48
C GLY A 266 -11.09 6.91 7.97
N SER A 267 -10.51 5.71 7.90
CA SER A 267 -11.24 4.53 7.45
C SER A 267 -12.33 4.07 8.43
N MET A 268 -12.12 4.25 9.73
CA MET A 268 -13.18 4.01 10.71
C MET A 268 -14.35 4.98 10.52
N LEU A 269 -14.07 6.26 10.27
CA LEU A 269 -15.09 7.28 10.00
C LEU A 269 -15.92 6.94 8.76
N ALA A 270 -15.31 6.42 7.68
CA ALA A 270 -16.03 6.01 6.46
C ALA A 270 -17.05 4.89 6.72
N GLY A 271 -16.73 3.98 7.65
CA GLY A 271 -17.64 2.92 8.08
C GLY A 271 -18.87 3.43 8.83
N ARG A 272 -18.77 4.60 9.49
CA ARG A 272 -19.82 5.17 10.32
C ARG A 272 -20.63 6.28 9.64
N TYR A 273 -19.97 7.12 8.85
CA TYR A 273 -20.53 8.28 8.16
C TYR A 273 -20.17 8.22 6.68
N GLN A 274 -21.16 8.01 5.81
CA GLN A 274 -20.96 7.87 4.36
C GLN A 274 -21.31 9.15 3.60
N TRP A 275 -20.42 10.14 3.64
CA TRP A 275 -20.58 11.39 2.90
C TRP A 275 -19.24 11.80 2.28
N PRO A 276 -19.14 12.22 1.01
CA PRO A 276 -20.22 12.49 0.07
C PRO A 276 -20.84 11.22 -0.53
N SER A 277 -21.99 11.36 -1.19
CA SER A 277 -22.57 10.28 -1.98
C SER A 277 -21.67 9.89 -3.17
N PRO A 278 -21.83 8.69 -3.76
CA PRO A 278 -20.98 8.23 -4.85
C PRO A 278 -20.82 9.25 -5.99
N ASN A 279 -21.92 9.89 -6.40
CA ASN A 279 -21.93 10.85 -7.52
C ASN A 279 -21.18 12.16 -7.21
N ARG A 280 -20.90 12.46 -5.93
CA ARG A 280 -20.22 13.68 -5.48
C ARG A 280 -18.84 13.40 -4.89
N LEU A 281 -18.42 12.14 -4.79
CA LEU A 281 -17.15 11.77 -4.15
C LEU A 281 -15.93 12.42 -4.82
N TRP A 282 -15.96 12.53 -6.15
CA TRP A 282 -14.92 13.18 -6.94
C TRP A 282 -14.65 14.63 -6.51
N MET A 283 -15.66 15.35 -6.02
CA MET A 283 -15.53 16.74 -5.57
C MET A 283 -14.58 16.86 -4.37
N VAL A 284 -14.42 15.80 -3.58
CA VAL A 284 -13.50 15.78 -2.42
C VAL A 284 -12.21 15.03 -2.76
N VAL A 285 -12.26 14.07 -3.69
CA VAL A 285 -11.07 13.33 -4.12
C VAL A 285 -10.15 14.19 -4.99
N TYR A 286 -10.68 14.91 -5.98
CA TYR A 286 -9.86 15.61 -6.96
C TYR A 286 -9.05 16.77 -6.36
N PRO A 287 -9.59 17.58 -5.43
CA PRO A 287 -8.80 18.60 -4.74
C PRO A 287 -7.59 18.05 -3.99
N ARG A 288 -7.54 16.74 -3.68
CA ARG A 288 -6.35 16.15 -3.06
C ARG A 288 -5.11 16.26 -3.94
N LEU A 289 -5.26 16.42 -5.25
CA LEU A 289 -4.13 16.70 -6.14
C LEU A 289 -3.33 17.93 -5.70
N LEU A 290 -3.96 18.88 -4.99
CA LEU A 290 -3.31 20.06 -4.41
C LEU A 290 -2.35 19.73 -3.26
N PHE A 291 -2.46 18.55 -2.63
CA PHE A 291 -1.46 18.12 -1.64
C PHE A 291 -0.08 17.95 -2.28
N ILE A 292 0.01 17.48 -3.53
CA ILE A 292 1.30 17.29 -4.20
C ILE A 292 2.09 18.61 -4.28
N PRO A 293 1.59 19.69 -4.90
CA PRO A 293 2.29 20.97 -4.91
C PRO A 293 2.49 21.53 -3.50
N PHE A 294 1.51 21.38 -2.59
CA PHE A 294 1.67 21.85 -1.22
C PHE A 294 2.91 21.25 -0.53
N PHE A 295 3.04 19.91 -0.52
CA PHE A 295 4.14 19.25 0.20
C PHE A 295 5.51 19.43 -0.46
N ILE A 296 5.60 19.58 -1.78
CA ILE A 296 6.89 19.84 -2.47
C ILE A 296 7.41 21.25 -2.21
N PHE A 297 6.50 22.20 -1.95
CA PHE A 297 6.82 23.58 -1.61
C PHE A 297 6.91 23.83 -0.09
N CYS A 298 6.67 22.81 0.75
CA CYS A 298 7.21 22.78 2.11
C CYS A 298 8.75 22.73 2.08
N ASN A 299 9.38 22.71 3.25
CA ASN A 299 10.83 22.58 3.42
C ASN A 299 11.37 21.17 3.06
N TYR A 300 10.99 20.65 1.89
CA TYR A 300 11.42 19.41 1.27
C TYR A 300 12.80 19.61 0.63
N ARG A 301 13.78 18.77 1.00
CA ARG A 301 15.16 18.78 0.49
C ARG A 301 15.80 20.18 0.39
N PRO A 302 15.93 20.90 1.53
CA PRO A 302 16.41 22.28 1.54
C PRO A 302 17.78 22.51 0.87
N LEU A 303 18.66 21.50 0.88
CA LEU A 303 20.01 21.60 0.33
C LEU A 303 20.07 21.42 -1.19
N SER A 304 19.30 20.48 -1.76
CA SER A 304 19.36 20.14 -3.19
C SER A 304 18.29 20.82 -4.05
N ARG A 305 17.29 21.46 -3.45
CA ARG A 305 16.18 22.09 -4.20
C ARG A 305 16.62 23.33 -4.99
N THR A 306 15.96 23.55 -6.13
CA THR A 306 16.16 24.71 -7.02
C THR A 306 14.94 25.63 -7.10
N PHE A 307 13.87 25.30 -6.37
CA PHE A 307 12.70 26.16 -6.17
C PHE A 307 12.69 26.75 -4.76
N PRO A 308 12.11 27.93 -4.53
CA PRO A 308 11.95 28.48 -3.18
C PRO A 308 11.03 27.60 -2.33
N VAL A 309 11.21 27.65 -1.01
CA VAL A 309 10.23 27.13 -0.04
C VAL A 309 9.10 28.15 0.04
N LEU A 310 7.85 27.73 -0.16
CA LEU A 310 6.68 28.60 -0.05
C LEU A 310 5.97 28.43 1.30
N PHE A 311 6.05 27.22 1.87
CA PHE A 311 5.42 26.88 3.14
C PHE A 311 6.49 26.55 4.17
N GLU A 312 6.90 27.55 4.94
CA GLU A 312 8.00 27.42 5.90
C GLU A 312 7.55 26.83 7.25
N SER A 313 6.26 26.89 7.57
CA SER A 313 5.76 26.45 8.88
C SER A 313 5.69 24.92 9.00
N THR A 314 6.49 24.37 9.90
CA THR A 314 6.45 22.95 10.27
C THR A 314 5.08 22.53 10.80
N TRP A 315 4.39 23.41 11.55
CA TRP A 315 3.02 23.16 12.01
C TRP A 315 2.01 23.06 10.86
N LEU A 316 2.18 23.88 9.82
CA LEU A 316 1.34 23.80 8.63
C LEU A 316 1.56 22.48 7.88
N TYR A 317 2.82 22.02 7.79
CA TYR A 317 3.14 20.68 7.28
C TYR A 317 2.44 19.57 8.10
N VAL A 318 2.53 19.60 9.43
CA VAL A 318 1.88 18.60 10.30
C VAL A 318 0.36 18.63 10.12
N PHE A 319 -0.26 19.81 10.11
CA PHE A 319 -1.70 19.97 9.90
C PHE A 319 -2.17 19.40 8.56
N ALA A 320 -1.46 19.75 7.47
CA ALA A 320 -1.76 19.20 6.15
C ALA A 320 -1.53 17.69 6.09
N GLY A 321 -0.52 17.18 6.80
CA GLY A 321 -0.28 15.74 6.99
C GLY A 321 -1.51 15.06 7.56
N ILE A 322 -2.05 15.57 8.67
CA ILE A 322 -3.25 15.02 9.32
C ILE A 322 -4.43 15.00 8.34
N LEU A 323 -4.67 16.12 7.67
CA LEU A 323 -5.78 16.25 6.71
C LEU A 323 -5.64 15.27 5.54
N MET A 324 -4.43 15.12 4.98
CA MET A 324 -4.14 14.18 3.90
C MET A 324 -4.35 12.73 4.37
N SER A 325 -3.93 12.40 5.58
CA SER A 325 -4.05 11.04 6.14
C SER A 325 -5.49 10.65 6.43
N ILE A 326 -6.26 11.52 7.10
CA ILE A 326 -7.69 11.29 7.35
C ILE A 326 -8.43 11.14 6.03
N SER A 327 -8.21 12.07 5.08
CA SER A 327 -8.86 12.00 3.76
C SER A 327 -8.43 10.76 2.97
N SER A 328 -7.20 10.28 3.13
CA SER A 328 -6.73 9.01 2.55
C SER A 328 -7.55 7.83 3.02
N GLY A 329 -7.61 7.61 4.33
CA GLY A 329 -8.36 6.50 4.91
C GLY A 329 -9.86 6.59 4.64
N TYR A 330 -10.42 7.80 4.72
CA TYR A 330 -11.85 8.04 4.58
C TYR A 330 -12.33 7.84 3.14
N LEU A 331 -11.69 8.49 2.17
CA LEU A 331 -12.13 8.45 0.78
C LEU A 331 -11.80 7.13 0.09
N SER A 332 -10.71 6.45 0.47
CA SER A 332 -10.43 5.09 -0.01
C SER A 332 -11.50 4.10 0.47
N GLY A 333 -11.88 4.19 1.76
CA GLY A 333 -12.97 3.41 2.34
C GLY A 333 -14.28 3.62 1.59
N LEU A 334 -14.71 4.88 1.41
CA LEU A 334 -15.93 5.19 0.66
C LEU A 334 -15.89 4.69 -0.78
N SER A 335 -14.80 4.94 -1.51
CA SER A 335 -14.66 4.51 -2.91
C SER A 335 -14.83 2.99 -3.02
N MET A 336 -14.13 2.22 -2.18
CA MET A 336 -14.18 0.77 -2.20
C MET A 336 -15.56 0.23 -1.79
N MET A 337 -16.27 0.89 -0.87
CA MET A 337 -17.64 0.55 -0.49
C MET A 337 -18.65 0.82 -1.61
N TYR A 338 -18.43 1.87 -2.41
CA TYR A 338 -19.38 2.31 -3.44
C TYR A 338 -19.26 1.53 -4.75
N ILE A 339 -18.06 1.12 -5.15
CA ILE A 339 -17.83 0.44 -6.45
C ILE A 339 -18.77 -0.75 -6.70
N PRO A 340 -18.88 -1.76 -5.82
CA PRO A 340 -19.78 -2.90 -6.06
C PRO A 340 -21.27 -2.54 -6.11
N ARG A 341 -21.64 -1.32 -5.70
CA ARG A 341 -23.03 -0.88 -5.56
C ARG A 341 -23.51 0.05 -6.67
N VAL A 342 -22.57 0.69 -7.36
CA VAL A 342 -22.87 1.52 -8.53
C VAL A 342 -22.90 0.70 -9.82
N VAL A 343 -22.56 -0.58 -9.73
CA VAL A 343 -22.65 -1.55 -10.82
C VAL A 343 -23.83 -2.50 -10.59
N GLU A 344 -24.27 -3.17 -11.65
CA GLU A 344 -25.23 -4.27 -11.56
C GLU A 344 -24.76 -5.35 -10.56
N PRO A 345 -25.67 -5.95 -9.76
CA PRO A 345 -25.30 -6.94 -8.74
C PRO A 345 -24.46 -8.11 -9.28
N SER A 346 -24.78 -8.59 -10.48
CA SER A 346 -24.04 -9.62 -11.24
C SER A 346 -22.55 -9.27 -11.42
N LYS A 347 -22.27 -7.99 -11.67
CA LYS A 347 -20.95 -7.44 -11.97
C LYS A 347 -20.22 -6.92 -10.73
N GLY A 348 -20.84 -6.94 -9.55
CA GLY A 348 -20.27 -6.42 -8.30
C GLY A 348 -18.92 -7.02 -7.94
N ARG A 349 -18.73 -8.32 -8.17
CA ARG A 349 -17.46 -9.03 -7.94
C ARG A 349 -16.37 -8.57 -8.92
N ILE A 350 -16.68 -8.53 -10.21
CA ILE A 350 -15.74 -8.07 -11.25
C ILE A 350 -15.33 -6.64 -10.94
N ALA A 351 -16.29 -5.76 -10.66
CA ALA A 351 -16.02 -4.36 -10.32
C ALA A 351 -15.14 -4.22 -9.06
N SER A 352 -15.36 -5.04 -8.04
CA SER A 352 -14.54 -5.03 -6.81
C SER A 352 -13.11 -5.52 -7.05
N MET A 353 -12.93 -6.53 -7.90
CA MET A 353 -11.60 -6.99 -8.31
C MET A 353 -10.89 -5.93 -9.16
N MET A 354 -11.60 -5.28 -10.08
CA MET A 354 -11.06 -4.14 -10.84
C MET A 354 -10.70 -2.97 -9.93
N ALA A 355 -11.51 -2.68 -8.91
CA ALA A 355 -11.21 -1.65 -7.91
C ALA A 355 -9.89 -1.93 -7.17
N ALA A 356 -9.66 -3.19 -6.77
CA ALA A 356 -8.42 -3.61 -6.13
C ALA A 356 -7.22 -3.40 -7.06
N PHE A 357 -7.37 -3.63 -8.37
CA PHE A 357 -6.34 -3.29 -9.35
C PHE A 357 -6.09 -1.78 -9.44
N PHE A 358 -7.12 -0.95 -9.57
CA PHE A 358 -6.98 0.51 -9.65
C PHE A 358 -6.36 1.11 -8.39
N LEU A 359 -6.63 0.52 -7.22
CA LEU A 359 -5.97 0.85 -5.96
C LEU A 359 -4.44 0.61 -6.06
N ILE A 360 -4.02 -0.58 -6.48
CA ILE A 360 -2.58 -0.91 -6.61
C ILE A 360 -1.94 -0.09 -7.72
N PHE A 361 -2.65 0.14 -8.82
CA PHE A 361 -2.19 1.01 -9.89
C PHE A 361 -1.94 2.43 -9.39
N GLY A 362 -2.81 2.96 -8.52
CA GLY A 362 -2.61 4.23 -7.82
C GLY A 362 -1.33 4.23 -6.97
N ILE A 363 -1.08 3.15 -6.22
CA ILE A 363 0.15 2.98 -5.43
C ILE A 363 1.40 3.03 -6.33
N VAL A 364 1.45 2.19 -7.38
CA VAL A 364 2.63 2.09 -8.26
C VAL A 364 2.89 3.38 -9.01
N SER A 365 1.84 3.99 -9.57
CA SER A 365 1.96 5.27 -10.27
C SER A 365 2.34 6.41 -9.33
N GLY A 366 1.80 6.45 -8.11
CA GLY A 366 2.15 7.44 -7.09
C GLY A 366 3.63 7.39 -6.71
N LEU A 367 4.14 6.19 -6.39
CA LEU A 367 5.56 5.96 -6.06
C LEU A 367 6.50 6.33 -7.22
N THR A 368 6.09 6.00 -8.46
CA THR A 368 6.86 6.36 -9.66
C THR A 368 6.87 7.87 -9.87
N PHE A 369 5.74 8.53 -9.63
CA PHE A 369 5.60 9.97 -9.78
C PHE A 369 6.39 10.75 -8.71
N THR A 370 6.58 10.21 -7.50
CA THR A 370 7.50 10.78 -6.50
C THR A 370 8.89 11.00 -7.07
N ILE A 371 9.42 10.06 -7.86
CA ILE A 371 10.76 10.17 -8.47
C ILE A 371 10.79 11.34 -9.46
N PHE A 372 9.72 11.51 -10.25
CA PHE A 372 9.59 12.64 -11.16
C PHE A 372 9.53 13.97 -10.41
N VAL A 373 8.70 14.05 -9.36
CA VAL A 373 8.53 15.24 -8.53
C VAL A 373 9.83 15.63 -7.82
N ALA A 374 10.57 14.67 -7.28
CA ALA A 374 11.87 14.91 -6.66
C ALA A 374 12.85 15.54 -7.66
N LYS A 375 12.96 14.95 -8.87
CA LYS A 375 13.81 15.48 -9.95
C LYS A 375 13.36 16.87 -10.40
N PHE A 376 12.05 17.12 -10.46
CA PHE A 376 11.50 18.43 -10.82
C PHE A 376 11.96 19.50 -9.82
N ILE A 377 11.82 19.25 -8.51
CA ILE A 377 12.25 20.19 -7.46
C ILE A 377 13.76 20.44 -7.45
N GLU A 378 14.57 19.43 -7.80
CA GLU A 378 16.03 19.54 -7.78
C GLU A 378 16.63 20.13 -9.05
N LYS A 379 15.96 20.05 -10.21
CA LYS A 379 16.60 20.40 -11.50
C LYS A 379 15.86 21.43 -12.35
N ALA A 380 14.58 21.64 -12.14
CA ALA A 380 13.77 22.48 -13.02
C ALA A 380 13.56 23.91 -12.50
N GLY A 381 14.09 24.24 -11.32
CA GLY A 381 13.91 25.53 -10.69
C GLY A 381 14.98 26.56 -11.08
N PRO A 382 14.73 27.85 -10.83
CA PRO A 382 15.63 28.94 -11.21
C PRO A 382 16.79 29.16 -10.23
N LEU A 383 16.76 28.56 -9.04
CA LEU A 383 17.79 28.74 -8.01
C LEU A 383 18.92 27.72 -8.21
N THR A 384 20.14 28.07 -7.81
CA THR A 384 21.23 27.11 -7.65
C THR A 384 21.09 26.41 -6.29
N ALA A 385 21.26 25.08 -6.28
CA ALA A 385 21.30 24.31 -5.05
C ALA A 385 22.33 24.92 -4.07
N VAL A 386 21.99 24.95 -2.78
CA VAL A 386 22.87 25.51 -1.75
C VAL A 386 24.01 24.52 -1.55
N ALA A 387 25.23 24.93 -1.92
CA ALA A 387 26.44 24.13 -1.81
C ALA A 387 26.81 23.85 -0.35
#